data_AF-A0A2L1TGD3-F1
#
_entry.id   AF-A0A2L1TGD3-F1
#
_cell.length_a   1.000
_cell.length_b   1.000
_cell.length_c   1.000
_cell.angle_alpha   90.00
_cell.angle_beta   90.00
_cell.angle_gamma   90.00
#
_symmetry.space_group_name_H-M   'P 1'
#
loop_
_entity.id
_entity.type
_entity.pdbx_description
1 polymer ?
#
loop_
_entity_poly.entity_id
_entity_poly.type
_entity_poly.pdbx_seq_one_letter_code
_entity_poly.pdbx_strand_id
1 'polypeptide(L)'
;LIDSLGDITITNDGATILDEMDVQHPVAKLLVEIAKTQDEEVGDGTTTTVVLTGELVKEAEKLLDKNIHPTVIVTGYKKALEKAEEVLRKIAIKVDINDIEALKKVAVTSMRGKAVAAFRDHLAEIAVKATKQIAEERDGKIVANVDDYVQLIKKKGGSFLDTQLIYGIIVDKEVVHPDMPKRVEKAKIALIDAPLEVEKTEIDAEIRINSPEQMKMFLDEEARLLRDMVEKIRAAGANVVFC
;
A
#
# COMPACT_ATOMS: atom_id res chain seq x y z
N LEU A 1 -21.13 -4.00 5.43
CA LEU A 1 -20.86 -4.06 6.87
C LEU A 1 -21.02 -2.63 7.39
N ILE A 2 -21.67 -2.46 8.53
CA ILE A 2 -21.83 -1.14 9.16
C ILE A 2 -21.06 -1.25 10.46
N ASP A 3 -20.02 -0.43 10.59
CA ASP A 3 -19.23 -0.41 11.81
C ASP A 3 -19.98 0.29 12.96
N SER A 4 -19.34 0.39 14.12
CA SER A 4 -19.94 1.05 15.30
C SER A 4 -20.11 2.56 15.12
N LEU A 5 -19.42 3.15 14.15
CA LEU A 5 -19.41 4.59 13.85
C LEU A 5 -20.40 4.96 12.72
N GLY A 6 -20.99 3.96 12.06
CA GLY A 6 -21.95 4.13 10.98
C GLY A 6 -21.32 4.15 9.58
N ASP A 7 -20.02 3.87 9.45
CA ASP A 7 -19.35 3.74 8.16
C ASP A 7 -19.78 2.46 7.45
N ILE A 8 -20.12 2.60 6.16
CA ILE A 8 -20.66 1.53 5.34
C ILE A 8 -19.57 0.99 4.42
N THR A 9 -19.08 -0.20 4.71
CA THR A 9 -18.11 -0.92 3.87
C THR A 9 -18.83 -1.98 3.02
N ILE A 10 -18.67 -1.89 1.70
CA ILE A 10 -19.17 -2.88 0.73
C ILE A 10 -17.96 -3.52 0.07
N THR A 11 -17.73 -4.80 0.34
CA THR A 11 -16.58 -5.55 -0.20
C THR A 11 -16.96 -7.01 -0.42
N ASN A 12 -16.26 -7.65 -1.34
CA ASN A 12 -16.29 -9.11 -1.54
C ASN A 12 -14.97 -9.77 -1.10
N ASP A 13 -14.05 -9.01 -0.50
CA ASP A 13 -12.83 -9.58 0.05
C ASP A 13 -13.11 -10.25 1.40
N GLY A 14 -12.68 -11.51 1.53
CA GLY A 14 -12.92 -12.33 2.71
C GLY A 14 -12.16 -11.84 3.95
N ALA A 15 -10.93 -11.35 3.79
CA ALA A 15 -10.15 -10.83 4.91
C ALA A 15 -10.79 -9.56 5.48
N THR A 16 -11.15 -8.61 4.60
CA THR A 16 -11.86 -7.38 4.99
C THR A 16 -13.19 -7.69 5.68
N ILE A 17 -13.97 -8.65 5.16
CA ILE A 17 -15.25 -9.03 5.79
C ILE A 17 -15.02 -9.57 7.21
N LEU A 18 -14.02 -10.45 7.38
CA LEU A 18 -13.74 -11.09 8.65
C LEU A 18 -13.15 -10.14 9.69
N ASP A 19 -12.40 -9.12 9.26
CA ASP A 19 -11.84 -8.09 10.13
C ASP A 19 -12.91 -7.12 10.65
N GLU A 20 -13.84 -6.73 9.78
CA GLU A 20 -14.97 -5.84 10.11
C GLU A 20 -16.06 -6.54 10.92
N MET A 21 -16.05 -7.88 10.98
CA MET A 21 -16.98 -8.65 11.81
C MET A 21 -16.49 -8.71 13.25
N ASP A 22 -17.33 -8.32 14.20
CA ASP A 22 -17.04 -8.47 15.63
C ASP A 22 -17.14 -9.94 16.09
N VAL A 23 -16.07 -10.70 15.85
CA VAL A 23 -15.98 -12.13 16.16
C VAL A 23 -15.54 -12.33 17.62
N GLN A 24 -16.46 -12.81 18.45
CA GLN A 24 -16.21 -13.04 19.88
C GLN A 24 -15.50 -14.37 20.17
N HIS A 25 -15.78 -15.42 19.38
CA HIS A 25 -15.28 -16.77 19.68
C HIS A 25 -13.77 -16.90 19.39
N PRO A 26 -12.93 -17.35 20.33
CA PRO A 26 -11.46 -17.41 20.14
C PRO A 26 -11.01 -18.23 18.92
N VAL A 27 -11.65 -19.36 18.65
CA VAL A 27 -11.32 -20.18 17.45
C VAL A 27 -11.70 -19.46 16.15
N ALA A 28 -12.76 -18.66 16.17
CA ALA A 28 -13.16 -17.90 14.99
C ALA A 28 -12.19 -16.71 14.78
N LYS A 29 -11.63 -16.12 15.85
CA LYS A 29 -10.52 -15.16 15.73
C LYS A 29 -9.30 -15.77 15.04
N LEU A 30 -8.98 -17.04 15.31
CA LEU A 30 -7.90 -17.72 14.57
C LEU A 30 -8.17 -17.82 13.07
N LEU A 31 -9.44 -17.97 12.64
CA LEU A 31 -9.78 -17.94 11.21
C LEU A 31 -9.61 -16.55 10.59
N VAL A 32 -9.90 -15.49 11.35
CA VAL A 32 -9.65 -14.10 10.93
C VAL A 32 -8.14 -13.90 10.70
N GLU A 33 -7.30 -14.33 11.64
CA GLU A 33 -5.84 -14.22 11.52
C GLU A 33 -5.29 -14.99 10.31
N ILE A 34 -5.80 -16.21 10.06
CA ILE A 34 -5.41 -17.00 8.88
C ILE A 34 -5.77 -16.26 7.58
N ALA A 35 -6.95 -15.64 7.52
CA ALA A 35 -7.37 -14.86 6.35
C ALA A 35 -6.48 -13.63 6.13
N LYS A 36 -6.08 -12.95 7.22
CA LYS A 36 -5.15 -11.81 7.18
C LYS A 36 -3.77 -12.21 6.69
N THR A 37 -3.18 -13.29 7.23
CA THR A 37 -1.88 -13.79 6.75
C THR A 37 -1.92 -14.15 5.27
N GLN A 38 -3.02 -14.74 4.80
CA GLN A 38 -3.18 -15.04 3.36
C GLN A 38 -3.23 -13.76 2.51
N ASP A 39 -3.87 -12.70 3.01
CA ASP A 39 -3.95 -11.41 2.31
C ASP A 39 -2.58 -10.72 2.26
N GLU A 40 -1.84 -10.69 3.38
CA GLU A 40 -0.52 -10.05 3.47
C GLU A 40 0.54 -10.78 2.63
N GLU A 41 0.56 -12.11 2.64
CA GLU A 41 1.61 -12.89 1.96
C GLU A 41 1.32 -13.13 0.47
N VAL A 42 0.04 -13.19 0.07
CA VAL A 42 -0.36 -13.59 -1.30
C VAL A 42 -1.32 -12.59 -1.96
N GLY A 43 -2.18 -11.92 -1.19
CA GLY A 43 -3.14 -10.91 -1.69
C GLY A 43 -4.37 -11.46 -2.43
N ASP A 44 -4.55 -12.79 -2.47
CA ASP A 44 -5.74 -13.44 -3.03
C ASP A 44 -6.01 -14.78 -2.32
N GLY A 45 -7.23 -15.29 -2.45
CA GLY A 45 -7.65 -16.58 -1.89
C GLY A 45 -8.04 -16.55 -0.42
N THR A 46 -8.18 -15.37 0.19
CA THR A 46 -8.57 -15.17 1.60
C THR A 46 -9.83 -15.98 1.97
N THR A 47 -10.89 -15.88 1.15
CA THR A 47 -12.13 -16.67 1.32
C THR A 47 -11.89 -18.17 1.15
N THR A 48 -11.08 -18.56 0.15
CA THR A 48 -10.80 -19.98 -0.13
C THR A 48 -10.09 -20.64 1.06
N THR A 49 -9.11 -19.95 1.65
CA THR A 49 -8.37 -20.44 2.82
C THR A 49 -9.29 -20.67 4.01
N VAL A 50 -10.23 -19.76 4.27
CA VAL A 50 -11.19 -19.88 5.37
C VAL A 50 -12.15 -21.05 5.15
N VAL A 51 -12.72 -21.16 3.95
CA VAL A 51 -13.64 -22.26 3.59
C VAL A 51 -12.94 -23.61 3.65
N LEU A 52 -11.71 -23.70 3.11
CA LEU A 52 -10.91 -24.91 3.14
C LEU A 52 -10.59 -25.33 4.58
N THR A 53 -10.21 -24.38 5.44
CA THR A 53 -9.97 -24.64 6.86
C THR A 53 -11.21 -25.19 7.54
N GLY A 54 -12.38 -24.59 7.28
CA GLY A 54 -13.66 -25.07 7.82
C GLY A 54 -13.97 -26.51 7.44
N GLU A 55 -13.79 -26.87 6.16
CA GLU A 55 -14.06 -28.24 5.70
C GLU A 55 -13.02 -29.24 6.25
N LEU A 56 -11.75 -28.85 6.39
CA LEU A 56 -10.72 -29.70 7.00
C LEU A 56 -11.02 -30.00 8.49
N VAL A 57 -11.52 -29.01 9.23
CA VAL A 57 -11.92 -29.19 10.63
C VAL A 57 -13.13 -30.11 10.74
N LYS A 58 -14.13 -29.94 9.86
CA LYS A 58 -15.32 -30.79 9.79
C LYS A 58 -14.99 -32.25 9.43
N GLU A 59 -14.05 -32.48 8.52
CA GLU A 59 -13.58 -33.86 8.25
C GLU A 59 -12.76 -34.42 9.42
N ALA A 60 -12.01 -33.57 10.14
CA ALA A 60 -11.30 -34.00 11.34
C ALA A 60 -12.26 -34.43 12.45
N GLU A 61 -13.40 -33.73 12.63
CA GLU A 61 -14.45 -34.11 13.58
C GLU A 61 -14.95 -35.54 13.34
N LYS A 62 -15.22 -35.92 12.08
CA LYS A 62 -15.63 -37.30 11.73
C LYS A 62 -14.58 -38.36 12.06
N LEU A 63 -13.30 -37.99 12.08
CA LEU A 63 -12.21 -38.90 12.47
C LEU A 63 -12.10 -39.01 13.99
N LEU A 64 -12.35 -37.92 14.71
CA LEU A 64 -12.44 -37.91 16.17
C LEU A 64 -13.60 -38.77 16.66
N ASP A 65 -14.77 -38.73 16.01
CA ASP A 65 -15.91 -39.60 16.31
C ASP A 65 -15.59 -41.10 16.16
N LYS A 66 -14.62 -41.42 15.32
CA LYS A 66 -14.09 -42.78 15.14
C LYS A 66 -12.99 -43.13 16.15
N ASN A 67 -12.80 -42.32 17.19
CA ASN A 67 -11.76 -42.45 18.21
C ASN A 67 -10.32 -42.42 17.66
N ILE A 68 -10.09 -41.72 16.54
CA ILE A 68 -8.73 -41.51 16.04
C ILE A 68 -8.08 -40.39 16.86
N HIS A 69 -6.89 -40.65 17.40
CA HIS A 69 -6.18 -39.68 18.23
C HIS A 69 -5.83 -38.40 17.41
N PRO A 70 -6.05 -37.18 17.95
CA PRO A 70 -5.81 -35.91 17.23
C PRO A 70 -4.41 -35.81 16.60
N THR A 71 -3.38 -36.26 17.31
CA THR A 71 -1.99 -36.28 16.80
C THR A 71 -1.83 -37.05 15.49
N VAL A 72 -2.60 -38.13 15.31
CA VAL A 72 -2.57 -38.93 14.07
C VAL A 72 -3.20 -38.15 12.92
N ILE A 73 -4.32 -37.45 13.19
CA ILE A 73 -4.99 -36.59 12.19
C ILE A 73 -4.05 -35.47 11.74
N VAL A 74 -3.45 -34.75 12.69
CA VAL A 74 -2.48 -33.66 12.39
C VAL A 74 -1.30 -34.18 11.58
N THR A 75 -0.75 -35.34 11.95
CA THR A 75 0.35 -35.97 11.21
C THR A 75 -0.09 -36.36 9.79
N GLY A 76 -1.31 -36.86 9.62
CA GLY A 76 -1.91 -37.16 8.33
C GLY A 76 -2.06 -35.92 7.45
N TYR A 77 -2.57 -34.83 8.01
CA TYR A 77 -2.72 -33.55 7.29
C TYR A 77 -1.38 -32.95 6.87
N LYS A 78 -0.34 -33.03 7.72
CA LYS A 78 1.02 -32.60 7.33
C LYS A 78 1.56 -33.37 6.13
N LYS A 79 1.41 -34.71 6.13
CA LYS A 79 1.80 -35.55 4.99
C LYS A 79 0.98 -35.25 3.73
N ALA A 80 -0.32 -34.98 3.89
CA ALA A 80 -1.19 -34.60 2.78
C ALA A 80 -0.78 -33.25 2.18
N LEU A 81 -0.40 -32.27 3.02
CA LEU A 81 0.10 -30.97 2.59
C LEU A 81 1.38 -31.10 1.77
N GLU A 82 2.38 -31.83 2.26
CA GLU A 82 3.63 -32.11 1.53
C GLU A 82 3.34 -32.70 0.14
N LYS A 83 2.40 -33.66 0.08
CA LYS A 83 2.01 -34.26 -1.19
C LYS A 83 1.26 -33.30 -2.11
N ALA A 84 0.37 -32.48 -1.55
CA ALA A 84 -0.37 -31.47 -2.30
C ALA A 84 0.59 -30.45 -2.93
N GLU A 85 1.58 -29.96 -2.18
CA GLU A 85 2.61 -29.05 -2.70
C GLU A 85 3.42 -29.69 -3.84
N GLU A 86 3.81 -30.96 -3.69
CA GLU A 86 4.52 -31.69 -4.75
C GLU A 86 3.68 -31.77 -6.04
N VAL A 87 2.38 -32.06 -5.92
CA VAL A 87 1.46 -32.14 -7.05
C VAL A 87 1.26 -30.76 -7.68
N LEU A 88 1.03 -29.72 -6.86
CA LEU A 88 0.86 -28.34 -7.33
C LEU A 88 2.10 -27.86 -8.11
N ARG A 89 3.31 -28.14 -7.62
CA ARG A 89 4.56 -27.81 -8.33
C ARG A 89 4.71 -28.54 -9.67
N LYS A 90 4.19 -29.76 -9.80
CA LYS A 90 4.23 -30.55 -11.04
C LYS A 90 3.24 -30.04 -12.10
N ILE A 91 2.07 -29.58 -11.67
CA ILE A 91 1.03 -29.06 -12.58
C ILE A 91 1.17 -27.55 -12.83
N ALA A 92 2.01 -26.86 -12.06
CA ALA A 92 2.26 -25.44 -12.23
C ALA A 92 2.82 -25.13 -13.62
N ILE A 93 2.18 -24.17 -14.29
CA ILE A 93 2.60 -23.70 -15.60
C ILE A 93 3.54 -22.52 -15.37
N LYS A 94 4.78 -22.64 -15.85
CA LYS A 94 5.74 -21.53 -15.80
C LYS A 94 5.30 -20.45 -16.78
N VAL A 95 5.23 -19.21 -16.31
CA VAL A 95 4.91 -18.03 -17.10
C VAL A 95 6.14 -17.14 -17.16
N ASP A 96 6.45 -16.61 -18.34
CA ASP A 96 7.48 -15.60 -18.52
C ASP A 96 6.96 -14.25 -18.01
N ILE A 97 7.75 -13.55 -17.22
CA ILE A 97 7.41 -12.23 -16.67
C ILE A 97 7.34 -11.16 -17.78
N ASN A 98 7.93 -11.43 -18.95
CA ASN A 98 7.78 -10.57 -20.11
C ASN A 98 6.49 -10.83 -20.90
N ASP A 99 5.75 -11.92 -20.63
CA ASP A 99 4.47 -12.20 -21.25
C ASP A 99 3.35 -11.37 -20.61
N ILE A 100 3.17 -10.15 -21.16
CA ILE A 100 2.17 -9.19 -20.71
C ILE A 100 0.75 -9.77 -20.82
N GLU A 101 0.46 -10.58 -21.83
CA GLU A 101 -0.87 -11.16 -22.02
C GLU A 101 -1.18 -12.21 -20.96
N ALA A 102 -0.20 -13.05 -20.59
CA ALA A 102 -0.35 -13.97 -19.48
C ALA A 102 -0.55 -13.24 -18.15
N LEU A 103 0.25 -12.20 -17.86
CA LEU A 103 0.09 -11.38 -16.66
C LEU A 103 -1.28 -10.67 -16.62
N LYS A 104 -1.74 -10.15 -17.75
CA LYS A 104 -3.07 -9.53 -17.87
C LYS A 104 -4.18 -10.55 -17.59
N LYS A 105 -4.08 -11.79 -18.09
CA LYS A 105 -5.04 -12.86 -17.78
C LYS A 105 -5.10 -13.19 -16.29
N VAL A 106 -3.95 -13.22 -15.61
CA VAL A 106 -3.88 -13.44 -14.15
C VAL A 106 -4.60 -12.31 -13.41
N ALA A 107 -4.26 -11.05 -13.72
CA ALA A 107 -4.89 -9.88 -13.10
C ALA A 107 -6.41 -9.82 -13.36
N VAL A 108 -6.84 -10.05 -14.60
CA VAL A 108 -8.26 -10.12 -14.98
C VAL A 108 -9.00 -11.20 -14.19
N THR A 109 -8.35 -12.36 -13.98
CA THR A 109 -8.96 -13.49 -13.26
C THR A 109 -9.19 -13.15 -11.79
N SER A 110 -8.21 -12.56 -11.11
CA SER A 110 -8.33 -12.13 -9.71
C SER A 110 -9.45 -11.08 -9.51
N MET A 111 -9.70 -10.23 -10.52
CA MET A 111 -10.74 -9.20 -10.45
C MET A 111 -12.16 -9.70 -10.78
N ARG A 112 -12.35 -10.92 -11.29
CA ARG A 112 -13.67 -11.40 -11.80
C ARG A 112 -14.78 -11.40 -10.75
N GLY A 113 -14.45 -11.69 -9.49
CA GLY A 113 -15.42 -11.74 -8.40
C GLY A 113 -15.68 -10.40 -7.71
N LYS A 114 -15.00 -9.32 -8.11
CA LYS A 114 -15.04 -8.04 -7.40
C LYS A 114 -16.02 -7.06 -8.06
N ALA A 115 -16.43 -6.02 -7.34
CA ALA A 115 -17.36 -4.99 -7.86
C ALA A 115 -16.87 -4.31 -9.16
N VAL A 116 -15.55 -4.32 -9.37
CA VAL A 116 -14.88 -3.76 -10.56
C VAL A 116 -14.86 -4.71 -11.76
N ALA A 117 -15.54 -5.86 -11.70
CA ALA A 117 -15.49 -6.88 -12.76
C ALA A 117 -15.85 -6.36 -14.16
N ALA A 118 -16.73 -5.35 -14.26
CA ALA A 118 -17.10 -4.71 -15.53
C ALA A 118 -15.95 -3.90 -16.16
N PHE A 119 -14.98 -3.46 -15.36
CA PHE A 119 -13.85 -2.60 -15.77
C PHE A 119 -12.49 -3.31 -15.65
N ARG A 120 -12.51 -4.62 -15.42
CA ARG A 120 -11.32 -5.43 -15.11
C ARG A 120 -10.24 -5.35 -16.18
N ASP A 121 -10.60 -5.24 -17.46
CA ASP A 121 -9.62 -5.25 -18.55
C ASP A 121 -8.76 -3.97 -18.54
N HIS A 122 -9.38 -2.83 -18.22
CA HIS A 122 -8.72 -1.54 -18.06
C HIS A 122 -7.83 -1.52 -16.82
N LEU A 123 -8.38 -1.94 -15.67
CA LEU A 123 -7.65 -1.97 -14.41
C LEU A 123 -6.51 -2.99 -14.40
N ALA A 124 -6.69 -4.15 -15.04
CA ALA A 124 -5.65 -5.16 -15.18
C ALA A 124 -4.47 -4.63 -16.02
N GLU A 125 -4.75 -3.86 -17.07
CA GLU A 125 -3.70 -3.25 -17.87
C GLU A 125 -2.89 -2.22 -17.06
N ILE A 126 -3.56 -1.41 -16.26
CA ILE A 126 -2.92 -0.46 -15.34
C ILE A 126 -2.06 -1.20 -14.31
N ALA A 127 -2.61 -2.23 -13.68
CA ALA A 127 -1.92 -3.02 -12.67
C ALA A 127 -0.64 -3.67 -13.24
N VAL A 128 -0.73 -4.33 -14.39
CA VAL A 128 0.43 -4.97 -15.03
C VAL A 128 1.50 -3.94 -15.42
N LYS A 129 1.10 -2.78 -15.95
CA LYS A 129 2.04 -1.69 -16.27
C LYS A 129 2.74 -1.15 -15.01
N ALA A 130 2.00 -0.94 -13.93
CA ALA A 130 2.54 -0.46 -12.66
C ALA A 130 3.52 -1.47 -12.06
N THR A 131 3.12 -2.75 -11.93
CA THR A 131 3.98 -3.80 -11.38
C THR A 131 5.23 -4.03 -12.21
N LYS A 132 5.15 -3.96 -13.54
CA LYS A 132 6.33 -4.09 -14.41
C LYS A 132 7.30 -2.93 -14.27
N GLN A 133 6.80 -1.72 -14.01
CA GLN A 133 7.64 -0.52 -13.83
C GLN A 133 8.51 -0.61 -12.57
N ILE A 134 8.02 -1.28 -11.52
CA ILE A 134 8.69 -1.42 -10.22
C ILE A 134 9.41 -2.77 -10.06
N ALA A 135 9.31 -3.65 -11.05
CA ALA A 135 9.92 -4.97 -11.00
C ALA A 135 11.44 -4.85 -11.15
N GLU A 136 12.17 -5.25 -10.11
CA GLU A 136 13.63 -5.24 -10.07
C GLU A 136 14.16 -6.66 -9.88
N GLU A 137 15.32 -6.94 -10.46
CA GLU A 137 16.04 -8.18 -10.18
C GLU A 137 16.92 -7.98 -8.93
N ARG A 138 16.60 -8.68 -7.84
CA ARG A 138 17.40 -8.73 -6.61
C ARG A 138 17.75 -10.19 -6.32
N ASP A 139 19.04 -10.47 -6.17
CA ASP A 139 19.57 -11.81 -5.84
C ASP A 139 19.08 -12.92 -6.79
N GLY A 140 18.95 -12.62 -8.09
CA GLY A 140 18.48 -13.57 -9.11
C GLY A 140 16.98 -13.88 -9.04
N LYS A 141 16.21 -13.11 -8.26
CA LYS A 141 14.75 -13.15 -8.22
C LYS A 141 14.19 -11.81 -8.66
N ILE A 142 13.07 -11.84 -9.38
CA ILE A 142 12.33 -10.63 -9.71
C ILE A 142 11.42 -10.31 -8.53
N VAL A 143 11.60 -9.13 -7.96
CA VAL A 143 10.85 -8.62 -6.81
C VAL A 143 10.16 -7.33 -7.25
N ALA A 144 8.87 -7.25 -7.00
CA ALA A 144 8.08 -6.03 -7.19
C ALA A 144 7.46 -5.67 -5.84
N ASN A 145 7.99 -4.63 -5.19
CA ASN A 145 7.44 -4.14 -3.93
C ASN A 145 6.33 -3.12 -4.23
N VAL A 146 5.09 -3.61 -4.23
CA VAL A 146 3.92 -2.80 -4.61
C VAL A 146 3.62 -1.75 -3.54
N ASP A 147 3.75 -2.10 -2.26
CA ASP A 147 3.36 -1.22 -1.14
C ASP A 147 4.25 0.02 -1.03
N ASP A 148 5.55 -0.11 -1.30
CA ASP A 148 6.48 1.01 -1.22
C ASP A 148 6.52 1.86 -2.50
N TYR A 149 6.32 1.26 -3.68
CA TYR A 149 6.56 1.92 -4.96
C TYR A 149 5.30 2.27 -5.76
N VAL A 150 4.12 1.77 -5.39
CA VAL A 150 2.85 2.07 -6.09
C VAL A 150 1.91 2.85 -5.19
N GLN A 151 1.73 4.13 -5.50
CA GLN A 151 0.80 4.99 -4.77
C GLN A 151 -0.62 4.87 -5.34
N LEU A 152 -1.59 4.52 -4.48
CA LEU A 152 -3.02 4.50 -4.81
C LEU A 152 -3.75 5.73 -4.23
N ILE A 153 -3.98 6.74 -5.06
CA ILE A 153 -4.78 7.92 -4.69
C ILE A 153 -6.21 7.78 -5.20
N LYS A 154 -7.18 7.78 -4.28
CA LYS A 154 -8.61 7.71 -4.57
C LYS A 154 -9.21 9.12 -4.49
N LYS A 155 -9.76 9.62 -5.59
CA LYS A 155 -10.54 10.88 -5.60
C LYS A 155 -11.98 10.58 -5.98
N LYS A 156 -12.93 11.22 -5.30
CA LYS A 156 -14.36 11.08 -5.59
C LYS A 156 -14.69 11.83 -6.88
N GLY A 157 -15.52 11.22 -7.72
CA GLY A 157 -15.92 11.75 -9.03
C GLY A 157 -15.42 10.89 -10.19
N GLY A 158 -16.01 11.07 -11.37
CA GLY A 158 -15.67 10.29 -12.58
C GLY A 158 -16.19 8.85 -12.58
N SER A 159 -15.74 8.08 -13.56
CA SER A 159 -15.99 6.66 -13.77
C SER A 159 -14.74 5.83 -13.45
N PHE A 160 -14.90 4.53 -13.22
CA PHE A 160 -13.77 3.61 -13.09
C PHE A 160 -12.83 3.62 -14.31
N LEU A 161 -13.37 3.93 -15.50
CA LEU A 161 -12.59 4.07 -16.73
C LEU A 161 -11.69 5.31 -16.76
N ASP A 162 -11.97 6.32 -15.92
CA ASP A 162 -11.14 7.52 -15.80
C ASP A 162 -9.88 7.26 -14.94
N THR A 163 -9.77 6.07 -14.35
CA THR A 163 -8.57 5.65 -13.62
C THR A 163 -7.40 5.56 -14.59
N GLN A 164 -6.25 6.12 -14.19
CA GLN A 164 -5.06 6.16 -15.03
C GLN A 164 -3.81 5.87 -14.21
N LEU A 165 -2.80 5.29 -14.87
CA LEU A 165 -1.46 5.16 -14.32
C LEU A 165 -0.70 6.46 -14.52
N ILE A 166 -0.24 7.07 -13.43
CA ILE A 166 0.63 8.24 -13.47
C ILE A 166 2.07 7.79 -13.26
N TYR A 167 2.94 8.07 -14.23
CA TYR A 167 4.38 7.82 -14.11
C TYR A 167 5.03 8.93 -13.26
N GLY A 168 4.85 8.83 -11.94
CA GLY A 168 5.33 9.80 -10.98
C GLY A 168 4.62 9.63 -9.63
N ILE A 169 4.62 10.70 -8.83
CA ILE A 169 3.99 10.72 -7.51
C ILE A 169 2.89 11.77 -7.51
N ILE A 170 1.77 11.46 -6.87
CA ILE A 170 0.69 12.40 -6.63
C ILE A 170 0.78 12.84 -5.18
N VAL A 171 1.11 14.11 -4.96
CA VAL A 171 1.12 14.70 -3.63
C VAL A 171 -0.18 15.45 -3.42
N ASP A 172 -0.97 15.05 -2.42
CA ASP A 172 -2.22 15.72 -2.05
C ASP A 172 -1.94 16.98 -1.20
N LYS A 173 -1.17 17.91 -1.79
CA LYS A 173 -0.86 19.22 -1.22
C LYS A 173 -1.14 20.33 -2.23
N GLU A 174 -1.40 21.52 -1.70
CA GLU A 174 -1.57 22.73 -2.49
C GLU A 174 -0.28 23.55 -2.54
N VAL A 175 -0.19 24.42 -3.54
CA VAL A 175 0.90 25.39 -3.63
C VAL A 175 0.72 26.43 -2.52
N VAL A 176 1.77 26.68 -1.74
CA VAL A 176 1.70 27.49 -0.52
C VAL A 176 1.37 28.96 -0.76
N HIS A 177 1.74 29.52 -1.92
CA HIS A 177 1.55 30.93 -2.25
C HIS A 177 0.82 31.10 -3.58
N PRO A 178 -0.19 31.99 -3.70
CA PRO A 178 -0.97 32.16 -4.94
C PRO A 178 -0.15 32.66 -6.13
N ASP A 179 0.91 33.45 -5.88
CA ASP A 179 1.80 33.95 -6.94
C ASP A 179 2.79 32.89 -7.47
N MET A 180 2.88 31.72 -6.82
CA MET A 180 3.71 30.64 -7.32
C MET A 180 3.07 29.97 -8.55
N PRO A 181 3.88 29.51 -9.52
CA PRO A 181 3.37 28.88 -10.72
C PRO A 181 2.64 27.58 -10.39
N LYS A 182 1.42 27.42 -10.91
CA LYS A 182 0.64 26.17 -10.79
C LYS A 182 1.12 25.05 -11.71
N ARG A 183 1.95 25.39 -12.71
CA ARG A 183 2.53 24.45 -13.68
C ARG A 183 3.96 24.84 -13.97
N VAL A 184 4.87 23.88 -13.84
CA VAL A 184 6.30 24.04 -14.13
C VAL A 184 6.70 22.94 -15.12
N GLU A 185 7.26 23.34 -16.26
CA GLU A 185 7.81 22.40 -17.25
C GLU A 185 9.32 22.24 -17.05
N LYS A 186 9.85 21.03 -17.27
CA LYS A 186 11.26 20.68 -17.01
C LYS A 186 11.66 21.02 -15.57
N ALA A 187 10.85 20.55 -14.62
CA ALA A 187 11.04 20.80 -13.21
C ALA A 187 12.33 20.14 -12.68
N LYS A 188 13.08 20.87 -11.88
CA LYS A 188 14.18 20.43 -11.03
C LYS A 188 13.66 20.46 -9.60
N ILE A 189 13.34 19.28 -9.09
CA ILE A 189 12.66 19.10 -7.80
C ILE A 189 13.73 18.97 -6.70
N ALA A 190 13.63 19.79 -5.66
CA ALA A 190 14.37 19.64 -4.42
C ALA A 190 13.47 19.05 -3.34
N LEU A 191 13.99 18.06 -2.60
CA LEU A 191 13.36 17.51 -1.41
C LEU A 191 14.19 17.98 -0.21
N ILE A 192 13.55 18.71 0.70
CA ILE A 192 14.19 19.28 1.87
C ILE A 192 13.47 18.73 3.10
N ASP A 193 14.16 17.97 3.93
CA ASP A 193 13.62 17.47 5.20
C ASP A 193 13.96 18.44 6.34
N ALA A 194 13.66 19.73 6.12
CA ALA A 194 13.90 20.80 7.08
C ALA A 194 12.92 21.95 6.83
N PRO A 195 12.38 22.57 7.90
CA PRO A 195 11.44 23.67 7.74
C PRO A 195 12.15 24.92 7.22
N LEU A 196 11.51 25.65 6.32
CA LEU A 196 11.98 26.95 5.84
C LEU A 196 11.52 28.07 6.80
N GLU A 197 12.03 28.00 8.03
CA GLU A 197 11.72 28.96 9.09
C GLU A 197 12.97 29.34 9.87
N VAL A 198 12.87 30.39 10.70
CA VAL A 198 13.95 30.78 11.60
C VAL A 198 13.98 29.77 12.75
N GLU A 199 14.97 28.90 12.76
CA GLU A 199 15.15 27.90 13.81
C GLU A 199 15.41 28.55 15.17
N LYS A 200 14.72 28.05 16.19
CA LYS A 200 15.05 28.38 17.58
C LYS A 200 16.20 27.49 18.04
N THR A 201 17.06 28.03 18.89
CA THR A 201 18.13 27.26 19.49
C THR A 201 17.55 26.14 20.37
N GLU A 202 18.18 24.97 20.36
CA GLU A 202 17.79 23.85 21.25
C GLU A 202 17.95 24.19 22.74
N ILE A 203 18.82 25.14 23.05
CA ILE A 203 19.01 25.70 24.39
C ILE A 203 18.14 26.94 24.52
N ASP A 204 17.49 27.11 25.67
CA ASP A 204 16.72 28.30 26.00
C ASP A 204 17.56 29.56 25.83
N ALA A 205 17.30 30.31 24.76
CA ALA A 205 17.94 31.58 24.47
C ALA A 205 16.88 32.69 24.46
N GLU A 206 17.08 33.69 25.30
CA GLU A 206 16.25 34.90 25.33
C GLU A 206 16.98 36.07 24.68
N ILE A 207 16.31 36.73 23.74
CA ILE A 207 16.82 37.93 23.10
C ILE A 207 16.30 39.15 23.85
N ARG A 208 17.19 39.93 24.45
CA ARG A 208 16.86 41.17 25.17
C ARG A 208 17.10 42.39 24.30
N ILE A 209 16.02 43.05 23.91
CA ILE A 209 16.04 44.24 23.06
C ILE A 209 15.95 45.49 23.94
N ASN A 210 16.99 46.31 23.91
CA ASN A 210 17.12 47.50 24.77
C ASN A 210 16.89 48.82 24.03
N SER A 211 16.73 48.80 22.71
CA SER A 211 16.43 50.00 21.92
C SER A 211 15.56 49.70 20.67
N PRO A 212 14.83 50.70 20.15
CA PRO A 212 14.07 50.54 18.90
C PRO A 212 14.95 50.17 17.69
N GLU A 213 16.19 50.62 17.64
CA GLU A 213 17.14 50.30 16.57
C GLU A 213 17.51 48.81 16.58
N GLN A 214 17.69 48.22 17.77
CA GLN A 214 17.97 46.79 17.94
C GLN A 214 16.79 45.93 17.48
N MET A 215 15.56 46.37 17.72
CA MET A 215 14.36 45.68 17.22
C MET A 215 14.38 45.60 15.69
N LYS A 216 14.70 46.71 15.02
CA LYS A 216 14.78 46.75 13.56
C LYS A 216 15.89 45.84 13.01
N MET A 217 17.08 45.89 13.62
CA MET A 217 18.21 45.03 13.22
C MET A 217 17.87 43.55 13.35
N PHE A 218 17.14 43.16 14.39
CA PHE A 218 16.72 41.78 14.59
C PHE A 218 15.77 41.30 13.48
N LEU A 219 14.74 42.09 13.16
CA LEU A 219 13.80 41.77 12.07
C LEU A 219 14.51 41.71 10.70
N ASP A 220 15.46 42.62 10.46
CA ASP A 220 16.25 42.62 9.22
C ASP A 220 17.14 41.37 9.12
N GLU A 221 17.68 40.88 10.24
CA GLU A 221 18.46 39.63 10.30
C GLU A 221 17.60 38.38 10.10
N GLU A 222 16.43 38.28 10.72
CA GLU A 222 15.49 37.18 10.46
C GLU A 222 15.10 37.11 8.98
N ALA A 223 14.79 38.27 8.38
CA ALA A 223 14.49 38.36 6.95
C ALA A 223 15.71 37.98 6.08
N ARG A 224 16.93 38.30 6.50
CA ARG A 224 18.16 37.92 5.80
C ARG A 224 18.37 36.41 5.84
N LEU A 225 18.22 35.77 7.00
CA LEU A 225 18.37 34.32 7.16
C LEU A 225 17.42 33.55 6.23
N LEU A 226 16.14 33.95 6.18
CA LEU A 226 15.16 33.35 5.28
C LEU A 226 15.51 33.57 3.80
N ARG A 227 15.97 34.78 3.43
CA ARG A 227 16.44 35.05 2.06
C ARG A 227 17.64 34.20 1.68
N ASP A 228 18.59 34.01 2.58
CA ASP A 228 19.78 33.20 2.33
C ASP A 228 19.42 31.72 2.11
N MET A 229 18.44 31.19 2.85
CA MET A 229 17.90 29.84 2.61
C MET A 229 17.30 29.72 1.20
N VAL A 230 16.48 30.69 0.78
CA VAL A 230 15.87 30.69 -0.56
C VAL A 230 16.90 30.90 -1.67
N GLU A 231 17.89 31.77 -1.46
CA GLU A 231 19.00 32.00 -2.40
C GLU A 231 19.83 30.71 -2.61
N LYS A 232 20.08 29.92 -1.55
CA LYS A 232 20.75 28.61 -1.67
C LYS A 232 19.95 27.63 -2.55
N ILE A 233 18.64 27.55 -2.36
CA ILE A 233 17.75 26.72 -3.18
C ILE A 233 17.80 27.17 -4.65
N ARG A 234 17.74 28.48 -4.86
CA ARG A 234 17.81 29.09 -6.19
C ARG A 234 19.17 28.82 -6.86
N ALA A 235 20.27 28.91 -6.11
CA ALA A 235 21.63 28.65 -6.60
C ALA A 235 21.82 27.19 -7.01
N ALA A 236 21.17 26.24 -6.31
CA ALA A 236 21.10 24.84 -6.72
C ALA A 236 20.30 24.64 -8.03
N GLY A 237 19.56 25.65 -8.48
CA GLY A 237 18.78 25.64 -9.71
C GLY A 237 17.46 24.88 -9.59
N ALA A 238 16.98 24.61 -8.37
CA ALA A 238 15.68 24.01 -8.14
C ALA A 238 14.56 25.00 -8.49
N ASN A 239 13.51 24.52 -9.15
CA ASN A 239 12.34 25.33 -9.51
C ASN A 239 11.03 24.78 -8.91
N VAL A 240 11.08 23.62 -8.27
CA VAL A 240 10.02 23.03 -7.45
C VAL A 240 10.67 22.52 -6.17
N VAL A 241 10.07 22.79 -5.02
CA VAL A 241 10.59 22.39 -3.71
C VAL A 241 9.48 21.71 -2.93
N PHE A 242 9.79 20.55 -2.37
CA PHE A 242 8.99 19.94 -1.31
C PHE A 242 9.80 20.05 -0.03
N CYS A 243 9.21 20.72 0.96
CA CYS A 243 9.71 20.88 2.32
C CYS A 243 8.61 20.56 3.32
#